data_AF-A0AB38FD08-F1
#
_entry.id   AF-A0AB38FD08-F1
#
_cell.length_a   1.000
_cell.length_b   1.000
_cell.length_c   1.000
_cell.angle_alpha   90.00
_cell.angle_beta   90.00
_cell.angle_gamma   90.00
#
_symmetry.space_group_name_H-M   'P 1'
#
loop_
_entity.id
_entity.type
_entity.pdbx_description
1 polymer ?
#
loop_
_entity_poly.entity_id
_entity_poly.type
_entity_poly.pdbx_seq_one_letter_code
_entity_poly.pdbx_strand_id
1 'polypeptide(L)'
;MFVLVRHAHAGEKKKWDGPDADRPLSPLGHDQAHGLVAALRGIEIATLFSSPTTRCRQTLLPLAEAVGLRVADHPLLAPDATPDELFALLHGPEADGAAFCTHGEILNALAEFARSRGAPDAPPSGATAKGGVWFVDCGAGPPPTLRYLAPIPAG
;
A
#
# COMPACT_ATOMS: atom_id res chain seq x y z
N MET A 1 11.79 9.00 0.90
CA MET A 1 10.58 8.61 1.67
C MET A 1 9.54 8.04 0.72
N PHE A 2 8.79 7.00 1.12
CA PHE A 2 7.66 6.46 0.37
C PHE A 2 6.48 6.11 1.28
N VAL A 3 5.34 5.80 0.66
CA VAL A 3 4.12 5.40 1.34
C VAL A 3 3.70 3.99 0.91
N LEU A 4 3.46 3.10 1.88
CA LEU A 4 2.85 1.80 1.65
C LEU A 4 1.39 1.82 2.11
N VAL A 5 0.48 1.38 1.25
CA VAL A 5 -0.95 1.30 1.51
C VAL A 5 -1.38 -0.16 1.39
N ARG A 6 -2.05 -0.70 2.41
CA ARG A 6 -2.82 -1.93 2.23
C ARG A 6 -4.17 -1.56 1.62
N HIS A 7 -4.61 -2.27 0.60
CA HIS A 7 -5.92 -2.02 -0.01
C HIS A 7 -7.05 -1.92 1.04
N ALA A 8 -8.03 -1.07 0.76
CA ALA A 8 -9.19 -0.85 1.60
C ALA A 8 -10.13 -2.07 1.62
N HIS A 9 -11.18 -2.00 2.44
CA HIS A 9 -12.11 -3.11 2.60
C HIS A 9 -12.78 -3.53 1.27
N ALA A 10 -12.66 -4.81 0.90
CA ALA A 10 -13.12 -5.36 -0.38
C ALA A 10 -14.22 -6.43 -0.22
N GLY A 11 -15.02 -6.30 0.83
CA GLY A 11 -16.06 -7.28 1.16
C GLY A 11 -15.49 -8.65 1.56
N GLU A 12 -16.40 -9.64 1.63
CA GLU A 12 -16.06 -11.03 1.92
C GLU A 12 -15.75 -11.78 0.61
N LYS A 13 -14.55 -12.37 0.54
CA LYS A 13 -14.11 -13.15 -0.64
C LYS A 13 -15.08 -14.27 -1.02
N LYS A 14 -15.72 -14.91 -0.03
CA LYS A 14 -16.66 -16.03 -0.24
C LYS A 14 -18.00 -15.62 -0.89
N LYS A 15 -18.32 -14.33 -0.87
CA LYS A 15 -19.57 -13.77 -1.45
C LYS A 15 -19.33 -13.17 -2.84
N TRP A 16 -18.13 -13.33 -3.40
CA TRP A 16 -17.76 -12.84 -4.71
C TRP A 16 -17.65 -14.00 -5.69
N ASP A 17 -18.46 -13.95 -6.74
CA ASP A 17 -18.59 -15.04 -7.71
C ASP A 17 -17.61 -14.93 -8.90
N GLY A 18 -16.86 -13.83 -8.99
CA GLY A 18 -15.87 -13.58 -10.04
C GLY A 18 -14.43 -13.94 -9.66
N PRO A 19 -13.47 -13.70 -10.56
CA PRO A 19 -12.05 -13.81 -10.23
C PRO A 19 -11.70 -12.89 -9.05
N ASP A 20 -10.93 -13.38 -8.08
CA ASP A 20 -10.59 -12.59 -6.88
C ASP A 20 -9.75 -11.34 -7.19
N ALA A 21 -9.03 -11.34 -8.32
CA ALA A 21 -8.32 -10.16 -8.81
C ALA A 21 -9.27 -9.01 -9.16
N ASP A 22 -10.48 -9.33 -9.62
CA ASP A 22 -11.49 -8.37 -10.06
C ASP A 22 -12.40 -7.89 -8.93
N ARG A 23 -12.30 -8.50 -7.74
CA ARG A 23 -13.14 -8.16 -6.59
C ARG A 23 -12.98 -6.68 -6.21
N PRO A 24 -14.07 -5.89 -6.19
CA PRO A 24 -14.01 -4.46 -5.93
C PRO A 24 -13.95 -4.16 -4.42
N LEU A 25 -13.73 -2.89 -4.10
CA LEU A 25 -14.00 -2.35 -2.78
C LEU A 25 -15.48 -2.51 -2.41
N SER A 26 -15.74 -2.71 -1.12
CA SER A 26 -17.10 -2.61 -0.58
C SER A 26 -17.45 -1.13 -0.32
N PRO A 27 -18.71 -0.80 0.06
CA PRO A 27 -19.05 0.57 0.47
C PRO A 27 -18.09 1.15 1.52
N LEU A 28 -17.83 0.41 2.60
CA LEU A 28 -16.81 0.79 3.60
C LEU A 28 -15.41 1.03 3.00
N GLY A 29 -15.03 0.24 1.99
CA GLY A 29 -13.73 0.39 1.35
C GLY A 29 -13.64 1.66 0.52
N HIS A 30 -14.73 2.06 -0.13
CA HIS A 30 -14.82 3.34 -0.82
C HIS A 30 -14.69 4.50 0.17
N ASP A 31 -15.37 4.44 1.32
CA ASP A 31 -15.22 5.45 2.38
C ASP A 31 -13.77 5.53 2.88
N GLN A 32 -13.12 4.37 3.07
CA GLN A 32 -11.70 4.27 3.44
C GLN A 32 -10.77 4.87 2.37
N ALA A 33 -11.05 4.62 1.10
CA ALA A 33 -10.29 5.18 -0.02
C ALA A 33 -10.42 6.71 -0.09
N HIS A 34 -11.59 7.27 0.24
CA HIS A 34 -11.75 8.71 0.39
C HIS A 34 -11.03 9.25 1.63
N GLY A 35 -11.04 8.52 2.74
CA GLY A 35 -10.29 8.88 3.94
C GLY A 35 -8.77 8.92 3.73
N LEU A 36 -8.24 8.13 2.79
CA LEU A 36 -6.84 8.16 2.38
C LEU A 36 -6.41 9.57 1.91
N VAL A 37 -7.29 10.29 1.20
CA VAL A 37 -7.03 11.66 0.74
C VAL A 37 -6.78 12.60 1.92
N ALA A 38 -7.58 12.47 2.99
CA ALA A 38 -7.39 13.24 4.20
C ALA A 38 -6.11 12.82 4.94
N ALA A 39 -5.83 11.52 5.02
CA ALA A 39 -4.64 10.97 5.69
C ALA A 39 -3.32 11.41 5.04
N LEU A 40 -3.30 11.60 3.71
CA LEU A 40 -2.12 11.99 2.94
C LEU A 40 -2.08 13.49 2.60
N ARG A 41 -2.97 14.30 3.19
CA ARG A 41 -2.97 15.75 2.96
C ARG A 41 -1.64 16.38 3.37
N GLY A 42 -1.04 17.14 2.46
CA GLY A 42 0.23 17.84 2.69
C GLY A 42 1.47 16.95 2.55
N ILE A 43 1.30 15.67 2.18
CA ILE A 43 2.39 14.80 1.79
C ILE A 43 2.56 14.93 0.29
N GLU A 44 3.78 15.28 -0.15
CA GLU A 44 4.09 15.33 -1.57
C GLU A 44 4.23 13.90 -2.12
N ILE A 45 3.27 13.52 -2.95
CA ILE A 45 3.27 12.25 -3.69
C ILE A 45 3.53 12.58 -5.16
N ALA A 46 4.58 11.99 -5.71
CA ALA A 46 5.00 12.18 -7.10
C ALA A 46 4.46 11.08 -8.03
N THR A 47 4.29 9.85 -7.51
CA THR A 47 3.87 8.68 -8.29
C THR A 47 2.95 7.78 -7.49
N LEU A 48 2.03 7.10 -8.19
CA LEU A 48 1.09 6.15 -7.61
C LEU A 48 1.23 4.80 -8.30
N PHE A 49 1.69 3.80 -7.56
CA PHE A 49 1.79 2.42 -8.01
C PHE A 49 0.77 1.55 -7.28
N SER A 50 0.14 0.65 -8.03
CA SER A 50 -0.86 -0.25 -7.48
C SER A 50 -0.63 -1.69 -7.92
N SER A 51 -0.99 -2.63 -7.06
CA SER A 51 -1.26 -3.99 -7.50
C SER A 51 -2.28 -4.00 -8.64
N PRO A 52 -2.14 -4.87 -9.65
CA PRO A 52 -3.10 -4.97 -10.76
C PRO A 52 -4.53 -5.35 -10.36
N THR A 53 -4.78 -5.72 -9.09
CA THR A 53 -6.13 -6.06 -8.60
C THR A 53 -7.05 -4.84 -8.51
N THR A 54 -8.34 -5.02 -8.81
CA THR A 54 -9.35 -3.95 -8.81
C THR A 54 -9.41 -3.19 -7.49
N ARG A 55 -9.43 -3.90 -6.35
CA ARG A 55 -9.45 -3.29 -5.01
C ARG A 55 -8.26 -2.37 -4.71
N CYS A 56 -7.05 -2.72 -5.16
CA CYS A 56 -5.87 -1.86 -4.95
C CYS A 56 -5.96 -0.60 -5.83
N ARG A 57 -6.32 -0.75 -7.11
CA ARG A 57 -6.53 0.41 -7.99
C ARG A 57 -7.56 1.35 -7.40
N GLN A 58 -8.74 0.82 -7.05
CA GLN A 58 -9.84 1.59 -6.46
C GLN A 58 -9.47 2.28 -5.14
N THR A 59 -8.56 1.70 -4.34
CA THR A 59 -8.08 2.32 -3.09
C THR A 59 -7.33 3.63 -3.36
N LEU A 60 -6.59 3.71 -4.48
CA LEU A 60 -5.80 4.89 -4.83
C LEU A 60 -6.54 5.90 -5.71
N LEU A 61 -7.64 5.53 -6.37
CA LEU A 61 -8.35 6.41 -7.30
C LEU A 61 -8.74 7.78 -6.69
N PRO A 62 -9.31 7.86 -5.47
CA PRO A 62 -9.63 9.16 -4.88
C PRO A 62 -8.41 10.04 -4.63
N LEU A 63 -7.29 9.41 -4.22
CA LEU A 63 -6.02 10.13 -4.04
C LEU A 63 -5.49 10.63 -5.39
N ALA A 64 -5.49 9.77 -6.40
CA ALA A 64 -5.04 10.09 -7.75
C ALA A 64 -5.77 11.31 -8.33
N GLU A 65 -7.09 11.36 -8.15
CA GLU A 65 -7.91 12.51 -8.52
C GLU A 65 -7.50 13.78 -7.74
N ALA A 66 -7.35 13.66 -6.42
CA ALA A 66 -7.01 14.80 -5.56
C ALA A 66 -5.62 15.41 -5.83
N VAL A 67 -4.64 14.60 -6.25
CA VAL A 67 -3.27 15.06 -6.56
C VAL A 67 -2.99 15.21 -8.06
N GLY A 68 -3.98 14.94 -8.93
CA GLY A 68 -3.84 15.06 -10.38
C GLY A 68 -2.88 14.04 -11.02
N LEU A 69 -2.72 12.86 -10.41
CA LEU A 69 -1.85 11.79 -10.89
C LEU A 69 -2.64 10.63 -11.50
N ARG A 70 -1.93 9.73 -12.18
CA ARG A 70 -2.47 8.45 -12.65
C ARG A 70 -1.97 7.32 -11.76
N VAL A 71 -2.81 6.30 -11.59
CA VAL A 71 -2.40 5.05 -10.96
C VAL A 71 -1.76 4.14 -12.02
N ALA A 72 -0.51 3.76 -11.81
CA ALA A 72 0.19 2.79 -12.64
C ALA A 72 0.19 1.41 -11.98
N ASP A 73 -0.07 0.36 -12.74
CA ASP A 73 0.04 -1.00 -12.23
C ASP A 73 1.49 -1.41 -12.11
N HIS A 74 1.82 -2.12 -11.04
CA HIS A 74 3.14 -2.68 -10.82
C HIS A 74 3.04 -4.17 -10.43
N PRO A 75 3.63 -5.10 -11.20
CA PRO A 75 3.49 -6.55 -10.95
C PRO A 75 4.07 -6.97 -9.61
N LEU A 76 5.13 -6.31 -9.11
CA LEU A 76 5.70 -6.59 -7.79
C LEU A 76 4.77 -6.23 -6.59
N LEU A 77 3.60 -5.64 -6.86
CA LEU A 77 2.57 -5.39 -5.84
C LEU A 77 1.44 -6.43 -5.90
N ALA A 78 1.51 -7.42 -6.80
CA ALA A 78 0.53 -8.50 -6.90
C ALA A 78 0.59 -9.44 -5.68
N PRO A 79 -0.51 -10.13 -5.31
CA PRO A 79 -0.55 -11.08 -4.17
C PRO A 79 0.51 -12.20 -4.21
N ASP A 80 1.00 -12.51 -5.40
CA ASP A 80 1.96 -13.58 -5.71
C ASP A 80 3.38 -13.05 -6.01
N ALA A 81 3.60 -11.74 -5.84
CA ALA A 81 4.91 -11.13 -6.05
C ALA A 81 5.96 -11.62 -5.05
N THR A 82 7.23 -11.58 -5.48
CA THR A 82 8.36 -11.97 -4.64
C THR A 82 8.80 -10.81 -3.74
N PRO A 83 9.01 -11.04 -2.43
CA PRO A 83 9.31 -9.96 -1.50
C PRO A 83 10.71 -9.37 -1.66
N ASP A 84 11.66 -10.10 -2.25
CA ASP A 84 13.03 -9.63 -2.48
C ASP A 84 13.12 -8.58 -3.59
N GLU A 85 12.40 -8.79 -4.70
CA GLU A 85 12.33 -7.81 -5.78
C GLU A 85 11.55 -6.56 -5.34
N LEU A 86 10.45 -6.73 -4.60
CA LEU A 86 9.73 -5.60 -4.01
C LEU A 86 10.61 -4.82 -3.02
N PHE A 87 11.36 -5.52 -2.17
CA PHE A 87 12.28 -4.86 -1.25
C PHE A 87 13.33 -4.05 -2.02
N ALA A 88 13.90 -4.59 -3.09
CA ALA A 88 14.85 -3.87 -3.95
C ALA A 88 14.21 -2.63 -4.61
N LEU A 89 12.96 -2.73 -5.10
CA LEU A 89 12.21 -1.60 -5.65
C LEU A 89 12.04 -0.47 -4.62
N LEU A 90 11.63 -0.81 -3.40
CA LEU A 90 11.36 0.16 -2.32
C LEU A 90 12.63 0.87 -1.82
N HIS A 91 13.81 0.29 -2.06
CA HIS A 91 15.12 0.89 -1.77
C HIS A 91 15.77 1.54 -3.00
N GLY A 92 15.09 1.49 -4.14
CA GLY A 92 15.51 2.14 -5.36
C GLY A 92 15.08 3.61 -5.41
N PRO A 93 15.64 4.39 -6.36
CA PRO A 93 15.29 5.80 -6.54
C PRO A 93 13.82 6.01 -6.93
N GLU A 94 13.17 5.02 -7.55
CA GLU A 94 11.77 5.07 -7.96
C GLU A 94 10.78 5.11 -6.79
N ALA A 95 11.23 4.71 -5.59
CA ALA A 95 10.39 4.76 -4.40
C ALA A 95 10.24 6.18 -3.84
N ASP A 96 11.19 7.08 -4.08
CA ASP A 96 11.15 8.39 -3.47
C ASP A 96 9.93 9.22 -3.93
N GLY A 97 9.11 9.65 -2.97
CA GLY A 97 7.85 10.33 -3.22
C GLY A 97 6.73 9.44 -3.78
N ALA A 98 6.91 8.12 -3.83
CA ALA A 98 5.91 7.20 -4.37
C ALA A 98 4.93 6.71 -3.28
N ALA A 99 3.68 6.46 -3.68
CA ALA A 99 2.74 5.64 -2.90
C ALA A 99 2.46 4.31 -3.60
N PHE A 100 2.58 3.21 -2.86
CA PHE A 100 2.41 1.85 -3.34
C PHE A 100 1.21 1.19 -2.64
N CYS A 101 0.20 0.78 -3.39
CA CYS A 101 -0.93 0.01 -2.85
C CYS A 101 -0.77 -1.49 -3.11
N THR A 102 -0.78 -2.28 -2.04
CA THR A 102 -0.60 -3.74 -2.07
C THR A 102 -1.52 -4.47 -1.09
N HIS A 103 -1.26 -5.76 -0.86
CA HIS A 103 -2.07 -6.68 -0.07
C HIS A 103 -1.43 -6.96 1.30
N GLY A 104 -2.23 -7.53 2.21
CA GLY A 104 -1.74 -7.89 3.55
C GLY A 104 -0.68 -8.97 3.50
N GLU A 105 -0.85 -9.97 2.63
CA GLU A 105 0.11 -11.05 2.40
C GLU A 105 1.48 -10.55 1.93
N ILE A 106 1.51 -9.55 1.04
CA ILE A 106 2.76 -8.97 0.54
C ILE A 106 3.45 -8.13 1.61
N LEU A 107 2.70 -7.36 2.39
CA LEU A 107 3.30 -6.63 3.52
C LEU A 107 3.89 -7.58 4.57
N ASN A 108 3.24 -8.71 4.84
CA ASN A 108 3.76 -9.72 5.76
C ASN A 108 5.02 -10.40 5.20
N ALA A 109 5.03 -10.73 3.91
CA ALA A 109 6.19 -11.32 3.24
C ALA A 109 7.37 -10.35 3.20
N LEU A 110 7.11 -9.07 2.94
CA LEU A 110 8.11 -7.99 2.98
C LEU A 110 8.70 -7.85 4.39
N ALA A 111 7.86 -7.88 5.43
CA ALA A 111 8.29 -7.81 6.82
C ALA A 111 9.22 -8.98 7.19
N GLU A 112 8.86 -10.20 6.78
CA GLU A 112 9.68 -11.39 7.02
C GLU A 112 11.02 -11.31 6.28
N PHE A 113 11.00 -10.89 5.02
CA PHE A 113 12.20 -10.72 4.21
C PHE A 113 13.13 -9.65 4.80
N ALA A 114 12.63 -8.46 5.11
CA ALA A 114 13.42 -7.38 5.71
C ALA A 114 14.05 -7.83 7.03
N ARG A 115 13.29 -8.54 7.89
CA ARG A 115 13.82 -9.14 9.13
C ARG A 115 14.97 -10.10 8.87
N SER A 116 14.87 -10.96 7.84
CA SER A 116 15.95 -11.89 7.46
C SER A 116 17.22 -11.17 6.99
N ARG A 117 17.09 -9.92 6.50
CA ARG A 117 18.20 -9.05 6.09
C ARG A 117 18.70 -8.15 7.23
N GLY A 118 18.06 -8.15 8.39
CA GLY A 118 18.34 -7.19 9.46
C GLY A 118 17.95 -5.75 9.09
N ALA A 119 17.04 -5.57 8.12
CA ALA A 119 16.58 -4.27 7.66
C ALA A 119 15.34 -3.82 8.46
N PRO A 120 15.38 -2.66 9.14
CA PRO A 120 14.30 -2.19 10.02
C PRO A 120 13.24 -1.30 9.32
N ASP A 121 13.29 -1.16 8.00
CA ASP A 121 12.48 -0.25 7.15
C ASP A 121 11.21 -0.87 6.55
N ALA A 122 10.81 -2.06 7.00
CA ALA A 122 9.56 -2.67 6.58
C ALA A 122 8.46 -2.56 7.65
N PRO A 123 7.18 -2.40 7.26
CA PRO A 123 6.06 -2.51 8.18
C PRO A 123 6.08 -3.83 8.95
N PRO A 124 5.72 -3.86 10.25
CA PRO A 124 5.66 -5.08 11.02
C PRO A 124 4.59 -6.05 10.49
N SER A 125 4.91 -7.33 10.50
CA SER A 125 4.00 -8.40 10.06
C SER A 125 2.72 -8.41 10.89
N GLY A 126 1.57 -8.56 10.21
CA GLY A 126 0.25 -8.63 10.84
C GLY A 126 -0.30 -7.31 11.39
N ALA A 127 0.44 -6.19 11.29
CA ALA A 127 0.05 -4.93 11.93
C ALA A 127 -0.80 -4.00 11.04
N THR A 128 -0.88 -4.26 9.73
CA THR A 128 -1.49 -3.33 8.78
C THR A 128 -2.95 -3.67 8.54
N ALA A 129 -3.88 -2.86 9.06
CA ALA A 129 -5.31 -3.00 8.77
C ALA A 129 -5.60 -2.73 7.28
N LYS A 130 -6.73 -3.22 6.76
CA LYS A 130 -7.20 -2.86 5.40
C LYS A 130 -7.41 -1.35 5.34
N GLY A 131 -6.88 -0.69 4.32
CA GLY A 131 -6.86 0.78 4.21
C GLY A 131 -5.84 1.48 5.12
N GLY A 132 -5.03 0.71 5.86
CA GLY A 132 -3.94 1.24 6.68
C GLY A 132 -2.75 1.69 5.83
N VAL A 133 -2.04 2.68 6.35
CA VAL A 133 -0.96 3.39 5.64
C VAL A 133 0.30 3.41 6.48
N TRP A 134 1.44 3.14 5.86
CA TRP A 134 2.76 3.32 6.45
C TRP A 134 3.54 4.37 5.67
N PHE A 135 4.09 5.35 6.38
CA PHE A 135 5.16 6.19 5.87
C PHE A 135 6.48 5.52 6.21
N VAL A 136 7.35 5.41 5.20
CA VAL A 136 8.68 4.85 5.35
C VAL A 136 9.69 5.90 4.90
N ASP A 137 10.54 6.33 5.82
CA ASP A 137 11.66 7.19 5.53
C ASP A 137 12.97 6.44 5.76
N CYS A 138 13.64 6.08 4.65
CA CYS A 138 14.94 5.40 4.63
C CYS A 138 16.10 6.38 4.47
N GLY A 139 16.00 7.61 4.99
CA GLY A 139 17.02 8.68 4.84
C GLY A 139 18.48 8.27 5.09
N ALA A 140 19.43 9.18 4.84
CA ALA A 140 20.87 8.89 4.74
C ALA A 140 21.58 8.34 6.00
N GLY A 141 20.85 7.99 7.07
CA GLY A 141 21.39 7.31 8.24
C GLY A 141 20.32 6.50 9.00
N PRO A 142 20.69 5.36 9.62
CA PRO A 142 19.78 4.57 10.45
C PRO A 142 19.48 5.24 11.82
N PRO A 143 18.34 4.89 12.45
CA PRO A 143 17.30 3.98 11.95
C PRO A 143 16.27 4.70 11.04
N PRO A 144 15.66 3.97 10.09
CA PRO A 144 14.54 4.47 9.28
C PRO A 144 13.35 4.82 10.17
N THR A 145 12.55 5.78 9.72
CA THR A 145 11.33 6.19 10.43
C THR A 145 10.12 5.52 9.80
N LEU A 146 9.42 4.72 10.60
CA LEU A 146 8.13 4.10 10.25
C LEU A 146 7.00 4.78 11.01
N ARG A 147 6.01 5.31 10.29
CA ARG A 147 4.80 5.89 10.90
C ARG A 147 3.56 5.24 10.33
N TYR A 148 2.72 4.69 11.19
CA TYR A 148 1.44 4.08 10.81
C TYR A 148 0.28 5.06 10.96
N LEU A 149 -0.65 5.03 10.01
CA LEU A 149 -1.99 5.59 10.13
C LEU A 149 -3.03 4.49 9.89
N ALA A 150 -3.98 4.40 10.82
CA ALA A 150 -5.14 3.53 10.69
C ALA A 150 -6.09 4.03 9.57
N PRO A 151 -6.90 3.15 8.96
CA PRO A 151 -7.91 3.54 7.99
C PRO A 151 -8.93 4.51 8.59
N ILE A 152 -9.46 5.40 7.75
CA ILE A 152 -10.52 6.35 8.10
C ILE A 152 -11.68 6.16 7.12
N PRO A 153 -12.86 5.69 7.54
CA PRO A 153 -13.18 5.22 8.89
C PRO A 153 -12.47 3.90 9.22
N ALA A 154 -12.33 3.63 10.52
CA ALA A 154 -11.95 2.31 10.99
C ALA A 154 -13.00 1.27 10.55
N GLY A 155 -12.55 0.05 10.24
CA GLY A 155 -13.38 -1.06 9.79
C GLY A 155 -13.35 -2.24 10.73
#